data_AF-A0A815D9M7-F1
#
_entry.id   AF-A0A815D9M7-F1
#
_cell.length_a   1.000
_cell.length_b   1.000
_cell.length_c   1.000
_cell.angle_alpha   90.00
_cell.angle_beta   90.00
_cell.angle_gamma   90.00
#
_symmetry.space_group_name_H-M   'P 1'
#
loop_
_entity.id
_entity.type
_entity.pdbx_description
1 polymer ?
#
loop_
_entity_poly.entity_id
_entity_poly.type
_entity_poly.pdbx_seq_one_letter_code
_entity_poly.pdbx_strand_id
1 'polypeptide(L)'
;MRDRAAKLQKEKERDERKQQGRERKQKGEHDKVLNAIRQRNIHLQEDPSIDIFNINANPAGSCVQLNESNQLLTFPVVFLYPEYIQTDYIKEFHENTKLSDQLSVMFESRPPWDEEGKYTLDRIGIYYEDRNKHELKMISSNKTLLEVLQLPGYIVQLGMPSFIIMVPDSPFAKHYLKMYSTL
;
A
#
# COMPACT_ATOMS: atom_id res chain seq x y z
N MET A 1 -40.48 37.48 -8.54
CA MET A 1 -39.12 37.36 -7.97
C MET A 1 -39.03 36.46 -6.73
N ARG A 2 -40.00 36.46 -5.81
CA ARG A 2 -39.96 35.63 -4.57
C ARG A 2 -40.00 34.11 -4.81
N ASP A 3 -40.76 33.62 -5.79
CA ASP A 3 -40.88 32.17 -6.04
C ASP A 3 -39.58 31.54 -6.58
N ARG A 4 -38.79 32.33 -7.32
CA ARG A 4 -37.49 31.88 -7.85
C ARG A 4 -36.45 31.74 -6.73
N ALA A 5 -36.45 32.66 -5.76
CA ALA A 5 -35.57 32.60 -4.60
C ALA A 5 -35.94 31.44 -3.66
N ALA A 6 -37.24 31.22 -3.41
CA ALA A 6 -37.71 30.09 -2.59
C ALA A 6 -37.41 28.73 -3.25
N LYS A 7 -37.47 28.65 -4.59
CA LYS A 7 -37.09 27.44 -5.34
C LYS A 7 -35.59 27.15 -5.25
N LEU A 8 -34.75 28.16 -5.47
CA LEU A 8 -33.29 28.04 -5.36
C LEU A 8 -32.84 27.63 -3.94
N GLN A 9 -33.47 28.20 -2.91
CA GLN A 9 -33.16 27.84 -1.52
C GLN A 9 -33.49 26.37 -1.23
N LYS A 10 -34.66 25.88 -1.68
CA LYS A 10 -35.05 24.47 -1.52
C LYS A 10 -34.15 23.52 -2.30
N GLU A 11 -33.71 23.90 -3.50
CA GLU A 11 -32.76 23.12 -4.30
C GLU A 11 -31.41 23.01 -3.58
N LYS A 12 -30.88 24.14 -3.07
CA LYS A 12 -29.63 24.17 -2.31
C LYS A 12 -29.70 23.30 -1.05
N GLU A 13 -30.76 23.42 -0.24
CA GLU A 13 -30.94 22.61 0.97
C GLU A 13 -31.05 21.11 0.66
N ARG A 14 -31.68 20.74 -0.45
CA ARG A 14 -31.77 19.34 -0.90
C ARG A 14 -30.38 18.80 -1.27
N ASP A 15 -29.60 19.58 -2.00
CA ASP A 15 -28.28 19.17 -2.45
C ASP A 15 -27.28 19.11 -1.29
N GLU A 16 -27.35 20.05 -0.35
CA GLU A 16 -26.60 20.01 0.91
C GLU A 16 -26.94 18.76 1.74
N ARG A 17 -28.22 18.39 1.89
CA ARG A 17 -28.62 17.17 2.61
C ARG A 17 -28.10 15.91 1.92
N LYS A 18 -28.15 15.85 0.58
CA LYS A 18 -27.61 14.72 -0.18
C LYS A 18 -26.09 14.62 -0.01
N GLN A 19 -25.39 15.75 -0.06
CA GLN A 19 -23.94 15.80 0.10
C GLN A 19 -23.54 15.33 1.51
N GLN A 20 -24.17 15.87 2.55
CA GLN A 20 -23.94 15.43 3.94
C GLN A 20 -24.24 13.94 4.14
N GLY A 21 -25.27 13.41 3.48
CA GLY A 21 -25.58 11.99 3.51
C GLY A 21 -24.46 11.13 2.90
N ARG A 22 -23.88 11.56 1.77
CA ARG A 22 -22.75 10.89 1.12
C ARG A 22 -21.49 10.94 1.97
N GLU A 23 -21.16 12.11 2.50
CA GLU A 23 -19.99 12.30 3.36
C GLU A 23 -20.07 11.46 4.64
N ARG A 24 -21.25 11.40 5.28
CA ARG A 24 -21.46 10.54 6.46
C ARG A 24 -21.30 9.06 6.13
N LYS A 25 -21.80 8.62 4.97
CA LYS A 25 -21.64 7.23 4.52
C LYS A 25 -20.16 6.91 4.26
N GLN A 26 -19.48 7.76 3.48
CA GLN A 26 -18.07 7.59 3.17
C GLN A 26 -17.20 7.60 4.42
N LYS A 27 -17.44 8.54 5.34
CA LYS A 27 -16.76 8.57 6.63
C LYS A 27 -16.98 7.27 7.42
N GLY A 28 -18.21 6.75 7.45
CA GLY A 28 -18.50 5.47 8.08
C GLY A 28 -17.77 4.28 7.46
N GLU A 29 -17.57 4.29 6.13
CA GLU A 29 -16.76 3.28 5.43
C GLU A 29 -15.27 3.41 5.77
N HIS A 30 -14.72 4.63 5.76
CA HIS A 30 -13.34 4.90 6.14
C HIS A 30 -13.07 4.50 7.60
N ASP A 31 -13.99 4.80 8.51
CA ASP A 31 -13.89 4.43 9.92
C ASP A 31 -13.84 2.90 10.11
N LYS A 32 -14.61 2.13 9.30
CA LYS A 32 -14.53 0.66 9.31
C LYS A 32 -13.14 0.18 8.87
N VAL A 33 -12.59 0.74 7.81
CA VAL A 33 -11.24 0.39 7.32
C VAL A 33 -10.19 0.70 8.38
N LEU A 34 -10.22 1.91 8.97
CA LEU A 34 -9.29 2.29 10.04
C LEU A 34 -9.39 1.38 11.26
N ASN A 35 -10.61 1.00 11.65
CA ASN A 35 -10.81 0.06 12.75
C ASN A 35 -10.26 -1.33 12.42
N ALA A 36 -10.47 -1.82 11.20
CA ALA A 36 -9.93 -3.09 10.73
C ALA A 36 -8.38 -3.09 10.73
N ILE A 37 -7.75 -1.99 10.31
CA ILE A 37 -6.29 -1.79 10.36
C ILE A 37 -5.78 -1.84 11.80
N ARG A 38 -6.43 -1.11 12.72
CA ARG A 38 -6.06 -1.08 14.16
C ARG A 38 -6.20 -2.46 14.81
N GLN A 39 -7.31 -3.16 14.56
CA GLN A 39 -7.55 -4.52 15.09
C GLN A 39 -6.48 -5.52 14.65
N ARG A 40 -5.84 -5.28 13.52
CA ARG A 40 -4.77 -6.10 12.95
C ARG A 40 -3.38 -5.67 13.39
N ASN A 41 -3.24 -4.67 14.26
CA ASN A 41 -1.95 -4.13 14.69
C ASN A 41 -1.07 -3.65 13.53
N ILE A 42 -1.69 -3.12 12.48
CA ILE A 42 -0.97 -2.51 11.35
C ILE A 42 -0.69 -1.05 11.71
N HIS A 43 0.59 -0.67 11.66
CA HIS A 43 1.01 0.69 11.96
C HIS A 43 0.99 1.55 10.69
N LEU A 44 0.23 2.64 10.73
CA LEU A 44 0.21 3.65 9.68
C LEU A 44 1.15 4.80 10.04
N GLN A 45 1.65 5.51 9.03
CA GLN A 45 2.35 6.77 9.24
C GLN A 45 1.44 7.77 9.96
N GLU A 46 1.92 8.32 11.07
CA GLU A 46 1.22 9.34 11.85
C GLU A 46 1.44 10.72 11.22
N ASP A 47 0.52 11.13 10.34
CA ASP A 47 0.50 12.47 9.76
C ASP A 47 -0.97 12.89 9.50
N PRO A 48 -1.48 13.91 10.20
CA PRO A 48 -2.86 14.39 9.99
C PRO A 48 -3.13 14.94 8.58
N SER A 49 -2.10 15.29 7.81
CA SER A 49 -2.23 15.77 6.43
C SER A 49 -2.39 14.65 5.41
N ILE A 50 -2.08 13.40 5.79
CA ILE A 50 -2.16 12.24 4.91
C ILE A 50 -3.58 11.68 4.93
N ASP A 51 -4.24 11.74 3.78
CA ASP A 51 -5.47 10.99 3.53
C ASP A 51 -5.15 9.68 2.79
N ILE A 52 -5.12 8.56 3.52
CA ILE A 52 -4.86 7.23 2.97
C ILE A 52 -5.95 6.74 2.00
N PHE A 53 -7.09 7.43 1.94
CA PHE A 53 -8.21 7.13 1.04
C PHE A 53 -8.17 7.98 -0.23
N ASN A 54 -7.26 8.95 -0.33
CA ASN A 54 -7.11 9.78 -1.52
C ASN A 54 -6.42 9.00 -2.65
N ILE A 55 -7.24 8.44 -3.53
CA ILE A 55 -6.80 7.67 -4.70
C ILE A 55 -5.83 8.47 -5.59
N ASN A 56 -6.00 9.79 -5.71
CA ASN A 56 -5.14 10.63 -6.55
C ASN A 56 -3.75 10.85 -5.95
N ALA A 57 -3.60 10.65 -4.64
CA ALA A 57 -2.30 10.72 -3.97
C ALA A 57 -1.51 9.41 -4.07
N ASN A 58 -2.15 8.31 -4.49
CA ASN A 58 -1.53 7.01 -4.62
C ASN A 58 -1.19 6.70 -6.10
N PRO A 59 0.07 6.44 -6.46
CA PRO A 59 0.45 6.14 -7.85
C PRO A 59 -0.21 4.87 -8.43
N ALA A 60 -0.63 3.92 -7.58
CA ALA A 60 -1.39 2.75 -8.01
C ALA A 60 -2.81 3.11 -8.50
N GLY A 61 -3.30 4.33 -8.21
CA GLY A 61 -4.67 4.74 -8.50
C GLY A 61 -5.70 3.91 -7.72
N SER A 62 -5.36 3.52 -6.49
CA SER A 62 -6.21 2.78 -5.56
C SER A 62 -5.88 3.19 -4.11
N CYS A 63 -6.73 2.83 -3.15
CA CYS A 63 -6.52 3.06 -1.73
C CYS A 63 -6.88 1.78 -0.94
N VAL A 64 -6.52 1.74 0.34
CA VAL A 64 -6.86 0.60 1.20
C VAL A 64 -8.37 0.44 1.31
N GLN A 65 -8.86 -0.79 1.13
CA GLN A 65 -10.28 -1.14 1.17
C GLN A 65 -10.52 -2.30 2.11
N LEU A 66 -11.73 -2.35 2.68
CA LEU A 66 -12.24 -3.47 3.47
C LEU A 66 -13.38 -4.12 2.70
N ASN A 67 -13.23 -5.40 2.38
CA ASN A 67 -14.27 -6.15 1.69
C ASN A 67 -15.42 -6.48 2.67
N GLU A 68 -16.64 -6.10 2.30
CA GLU A 68 -17.81 -6.25 3.18
C GLU A 68 -18.18 -7.71 3.47
N SER A 69 -17.90 -8.63 2.54
CA SER A 69 -18.33 -10.03 2.63
C SER A 69 -17.44 -10.88 3.54
N ASN A 70 -16.12 -10.74 3.41
CA ASN A 70 -15.14 -11.56 4.13
C ASN A 70 -14.39 -10.77 5.21
N GLN A 71 -14.64 -9.46 5.33
CA GLN A 71 -14.00 -8.55 6.26
C GLN A 71 -12.46 -8.50 6.12
N LEU A 72 -11.93 -8.80 4.93
CA LEU A 72 -10.51 -8.74 4.64
C LEU A 72 -10.09 -7.40 4.06
N LEU A 73 -8.90 -6.94 4.44
CA LEU A 73 -8.27 -5.76 3.85
C LEU A 73 -7.59 -6.09 2.52
N THR A 74 -7.66 -5.12 1.61
CA THR A 74 -6.91 -5.10 0.37
C THR A 74 -6.14 -3.78 0.30
N PHE A 75 -4.83 -3.85 0.06
CA PHE A 75 -3.97 -2.68 -0.04
C PHE A 75 -3.47 -2.46 -1.47
N PRO A 76 -3.34 -1.21 -1.93
CA PRO A 76 -2.38 -0.90 -2.99
C PRO A 76 -0.97 -1.14 -2.44
N VAL A 77 -0.09 -1.77 -3.20
CA VAL A 77 1.28 -2.13 -2.79
C VAL A 77 2.27 -1.70 -3.86
N VAL A 78 3.47 -1.31 -3.43
CA VAL A 78 4.58 -0.99 -4.35
C VAL A 78 5.76 -1.93 -4.14
N PHE A 79 6.26 -2.48 -5.24
CA PHE A 79 7.53 -3.22 -5.29
C PHE A 79 8.59 -2.36 -5.98
N LEU A 80 9.73 -2.17 -5.31
CA LEU A 80 10.83 -1.31 -5.75
C LEU A 80 12.01 -2.18 -6.16
N TYR A 81 12.58 -1.92 -7.34
CA TYR A 81 13.79 -2.58 -7.85
C TYR A 81 14.90 -1.54 -8.02
N PRO A 82 15.58 -1.17 -6.92
CA PRO A 82 16.51 -0.04 -6.93
C PRO A 82 17.72 -0.26 -7.85
N GLU A 83 18.09 -1.51 -8.17
CA GLU A 83 19.18 -1.84 -9.11
C GLU A 83 18.92 -1.30 -10.52
N TYR A 84 17.67 -1.34 -10.96
CA TYR A 84 17.24 -0.93 -12.30
C TYR A 84 16.37 0.34 -12.29
N ILE A 85 16.19 0.96 -11.12
CA ILE A 85 15.31 2.13 -10.91
C ILE A 85 13.89 1.82 -11.46
N GLN A 86 13.41 0.62 -11.16
CA GLN A 86 12.08 0.18 -11.56
C GLN A 86 11.12 0.13 -10.37
N THR A 87 9.84 0.22 -10.68
CA THR A 87 8.77 0.17 -9.68
C THR A 87 7.53 -0.45 -10.28
N ASP A 88 6.96 -1.43 -9.58
CA ASP A 88 5.66 -2.01 -9.91
C ASP A 88 4.63 -1.63 -8.85
N TYR A 89 3.44 -1.25 -9.30
CA TYR A 89 2.30 -0.94 -8.46
C TYR A 89 1.23 -2.02 -8.60
N ILE A 90 0.88 -2.64 -7.48
CA ILE A 90 -0.23 -3.57 -7.37
C ILE A 90 -1.43 -2.81 -6.80
N LYS A 91 -2.52 -2.74 -7.56
CA LYS A 91 -3.72 -1.98 -7.14
C LYS A 91 -4.45 -2.61 -5.96
N GLU A 92 -4.47 -3.94 -5.94
CA GLU A 92 -5.24 -4.74 -5.00
C GLU A 92 -4.43 -5.95 -4.55
N PHE A 93 -3.84 -5.86 -3.35
CA PHE A 93 -3.12 -6.94 -2.69
C PHE A 93 -3.89 -7.36 -1.43
N HIS A 94 -4.46 -8.55 -1.44
CA HIS A 94 -5.19 -9.09 -0.28
C HIS A 94 -4.25 -9.40 0.88
N GLU A 95 -4.66 -9.02 2.08
CA GLU A 95 -3.84 -9.16 3.28
C GLU A 95 -3.41 -10.61 3.60
N ASN A 96 -4.19 -11.62 3.17
CA ASN A 96 -3.88 -13.03 3.37
C ASN A 96 -3.11 -13.68 2.20
N THR A 97 -2.84 -12.95 1.12
CA THR A 97 -2.04 -13.44 0.00
C THR A 97 -0.56 -13.44 0.39
N LYS A 98 0.15 -14.52 0.05
CA LYS A 98 1.60 -14.60 0.25
C LYS A 98 2.33 -13.70 -0.74
N LEU A 99 3.45 -13.15 -0.31
CA LEU A 99 4.32 -12.39 -1.22
C LEU A 99 4.81 -13.26 -2.38
N SER A 100 5.13 -14.53 -2.12
CA SER A 100 5.51 -15.51 -3.16
C SER A 100 4.46 -15.67 -4.25
N ASP A 101 3.17 -15.70 -3.86
CA ASP A 101 2.08 -15.94 -4.80
C ASP A 101 1.93 -14.73 -5.73
N GLN A 102 1.96 -13.51 -5.18
CA GLN A 102 1.93 -12.29 -5.99
C GLN A 102 3.16 -12.19 -6.90
N LEU A 103 4.36 -12.42 -6.36
CA LEU A 103 5.60 -12.35 -7.13
C LEU A 103 5.64 -13.42 -8.23
N SER A 104 5.05 -14.59 -8.02
CA SER A 104 5.02 -15.65 -9.03
C SER A 104 4.28 -15.23 -10.30
N VAL A 105 3.23 -14.42 -10.16
CA VAL A 105 2.51 -13.82 -11.29
C VAL A 105 3.35 -12.74 -11.94
N MET A 106 4.02 -11.90 -11.15
CA MET A 106 4.86 -10.79 -11.67
C MET A 106 6.08 -11.29 -12.45
N PHE A 107 6.69 -12.38 -12.00
CA PHE A 107 7.88 -12.98 -12.58
C PHE A 107 7.59 -14.26 -13.38
N GLU A 108 6.34 -14.47 -13.81
CA GLU A 108 5.97 -15.58 -14.70
C GLU A 108 6.75 -15.50 -16.02
N SER A 109 6.96 -14.26 -16.51
CA SER A 109 7.87 -13.97 -17.60
C SER A 109 8.96 -13.03 -17.13
N ARG A 110 10.16 -13.18 -17.70
CA ARG A 110 11.29 -12.31 -17.40
C ARG A 110 10.95 -10.86 -17.75
N PRO A 111 11.05 -9.91 -16.81
CA PRO A 111 10.81 -8.51 -17.12
C PRO A 111 11.80 -7.97 -18.15
N PRO A 112 11.39 -7.04 -19.04
CA PRO A 112 12.25 -6.52 -20.10
C PRO A 112 13.45 -5.72 -19.56
N TRP A 113 13.35 -5.18 -18.34
CA TRP A 113 14.43 -4.44 -17.68
C TRP A 113 15.49 -5.33 -17.02
N ASP A 114 15.19 -6.61 -16.77
CA ASP A 114 16.15 -7.56 -16.18
C ASP A 114 17.06 -8.09 -17.29
N GLU A 115 18.00 -7.29 -17.80
CA GLU A 115 18.90 -7.67 -18.91
C GLU A 115 19.76 -8.92 -18.61
N GLU A 116 20.07 -9.15 -17.34
CA GLU A 116 20.88 -10.28 -16.88
C GLU A 116 20.06 -11.55 -16.59
N GLY A 117 18.72 -11.45 -16.53
CA GLY A 117 17.85 -12.57 -16.19
C GLY A 117 18.05 -13.09 -14.77
N LYS A 118 18.43 -12.21 -13.83
CA LYS A 118 18.77 -12.59 -12.45
C LYS A 118 17.62 -12.46 -11.46
N TYR A 119 16.54 -11.77 -11.83
CA TYR A 119 15.36 -11.60 -10.99
C TYR A 119 14.38 -12.77 -11.18
N THR A 120 14.73 -13.91 -10.57
CA THR A 120 13.88 -15.12 -10.55
C THR A 120 13.38 -15.39 -9.13
N LEU A 121 12.22 -16.05 -8.98
CA LEU A 121 11.56 -16.27 -7.68
C LEU A 121 12.45 -16.94 -6.63
N ASP A 122 13.37 -17.80 -7.05
CA ASP A 122 14.32 -18.52 -6.20
C ASP A 122 15.53 -17.67 -5.79
N ARG A 123 15.79 -16.57 -6.50
CA ARG A 123 16.97 -15.71 -6.31
C ARG A 123 16.64 -14.35 -5.72
N ILE A 124 15.41 -13.87 -5.87
CA ILE A 124 15.02 -12.57 -5.33
C ILE A 124 14.84 -12.62 -3.81
N GLY A 125 15.37 -11.61 -3.14
CA GLY A 125 15.11 -11.29 -1.76
C GLY A 125 14.10 -10.16 -1.66
N ILE A 126 13.23 -10.25 -0.65
CA ILE A 126 12.24 -9.22 -0.35
C ILE A 126 12.66 -8.55 0.95
N TYR A 127 12.66 -7.23 0.96
CA TYR A 127 13.06 -6.42 2.09
C TYR A 127 12.00 -5.39 2.42
N TYR A 128 11.86 -5.06 3.71
CA TYR A 128 11.17 -3.85 4.15
C TYR A 128 12.13 -2.95 4.90
N GLU A 129 11.79 -1.67 4.97
CA GLU A 129 12.50 -0.68 5.78
C GLU A 129 11.91 -0.65 7.19
N ASP A 130 12.72 -1.04 8.19
CA ASP A 130 12.43 -0.74 9.60
C ASP A 130 12.76 0.73 9.84
N ARG A 131 11.73 1.58 9.78
CA ARG A 131 11.87 3.03 9.87
C ARG A 131 12.33 3.52 11.23
N ASN A 132 12.12 2.75 12.28
CA ASN A 132 12.59 3.12 13.62
C ASN A 132 14.10 2.92 13.75
N LYS A 133 14.68 2.03 12.94
CA LYS A 133 16.09 1.66 12.97
C LYS A 133 16.88 2.09 11.73
N HIS A 134 16.20 2.67 10.75
CA HIS A 134 16.77 2.98 9.42
C HIS A 134 17.47 1.78 8.76
N GLU A 135 16.93 0.57 8.98
CA GLU A 135 17.54 -0.69 8.54
C GLU A 135 16.65 -1.41 7.52
N LEU A 136 17.25 -2.04 6.52
CA LEU A 136 16.53 -2.97 5.64
C LEU A 136 16.55 -4.39 6.19
N LYS A 137 15.37 -4.96 6.38
CA LYS A 137 15.20 -6.32 6.88
C LYS A 137 14.65 -7.23 5.81
N MET A 138 15.37 -8.33 5.57
CA MET A 138 14.92 -9.38 4.67
C MET A 138 13.75 -10.15 5.31
N ILE A 139 12.74 -10.46 4.51
CA ILE A 139 11.55 -11.21 4.94
C ILE A 139 11.38 -12.47 4.09
N SER A 140 10.73 -13.48 4.68
CA SER A 140 10.37 -14.68 3.95
C SER A 140 9.24 -14.38 2.97
N SER A 141 9.40 -14.80 1.71
CA SER A 141 8.36 -14.71 0.68
C SER A 141 7.11 -15.54 0.99
N ASN A 142 7.22 -16.53 1.88
CA ASN A 142 6.08 -17.34 2.32
C ASN A 142 5.14 -16.60 3.29
N LYS A 143 5.52 -15.43 3.79
CA LYS A 143 4.66 -14.62 4.65
C LYS A 143 3.53 -13.99 3.85
N THR A 144 2.36 -13.88 4.48
CA THR A 144 1.26 -13.07 3.93
C THR A 144 1.57 -11.59 4.06
N LEU A 145 0.88 -10.75 3.28
CA LEU A 145 0.98 -9.31 3.43
C LEU A 145 0.70 -8.88 4.88
N LEU A 146 -0.36 -9.40 5.50
CA LEU A 146 -0.72 -9.09 6.90
C LEU A 146 0.41 -9.41 7.88
N GLU A 147 1.00 -10.61 7.78
CA GLU A 147 2.09 -11.02 8.67
C GLU A 147 3.31 -10.10 8.55
N VAL A 148 3.53 -9.50 7.38
CA VAL A 148 4.62 -8.55 7.13
C VAL A 148 4.28 -7.16 7.66
N LEU A 149 3.05 -6.70 7.46
CA LEU A 149 2.57 -5.41 7.99
C LEU A 149 2.52 -5.36 9.52
N GLN A 150 2.53 -6.52 10.17
CA GLN A 150 2.60 -6.68 11.63
C GLN A 150 4.04 -6.76 12.16
N LEU A 151 5.06 -6.75 11.30
CA LEU A 151 6.44 -6.84 11.75
C LEU A 151 6.88 -5.60 12.53
N PRO A 152 7.75 -5.76 13.53
CA PRO A 152 8.32 -4.63 14.26
C PRO A 152 8.99 -3.62 13.32
N GLY A 153 8.66 -2.35 13.49
CA GLY A 153 9.24 -1.24 12.71
C GLY A 153 8.67 -1.07 11.31
N TYR A 154 7.75 -1.93 10.87
CA TYR A 154 7.02 -1.72 9.61
C TYR A 154 5.99 -0.60 9.81
N ILE A 155 6.07 0.46 9.01
CA ILE A 155 5.12 1.58 9.02
C ILE A 155 4.60 1.78 7.61
N VAL A 156 3.29 1.64 7.41
CA VAL A 156 2.63 1.86 6.12
C VAL A 156 2.56 3.36 5.85
N GLN A 157 3.24 3.80 4.79
CA GLN A 157 3.23 5.21 4.38
C GLN A 157 2.17 5.47 3.34
N LEU A 158 1.45 6.59 3.45
CA LEU A 158 0.43 7.01 2.47
C LEU A 158 -0.63 5.92 2.17
N GLY A 159 -0.87 5.00 3.11
CA GLY A 159 -1.77 3.86 2.91
C GLY A 159 -1.27 2.78 1.94
N MET A 160 0.02 2.81 1.56
CA MET A 160 0.62 1.92 0.56
C MET A 160 1.86 1.21 1.13
N PRO A 161 1.77 -0.10 1.44
CA PRO A 161 2.94 -0.90 1.77
C PRO A 161 3.98 -0.88 0.65
N SER A 162 5.25 -0.80 1.02
CA SER A 162 6.38 -0.83 0.11
C SER A 162 7.33 -1.98 0.44
N PHE A 163 7.88 -2.59 -0.61
CA PHE A 163 8.86 -3.66 -0.52
C PHE A 163 10.00 -3.42 -1.50
N ILE A 164 11.22 -3.67 -1.05
CA ILE A 164 12.42 -3.58 -1.88
C ILE A 164 12.79 -4.99 -2.34
N ILE A 165 12.96 -5.17 -3.65
CA ILE A 165 13.30 -6.44 -4.28
C ILE A 165 14.69 -6.34 -4.88
N MET A 166 15.57 -7.22 -4.45
CA MET A 166 16.97 -7.29 -4.92
C MET A 166 17.41 -8.75 -4.98
N VAL A 167 18.45 -9.06 -5.76
CA VAL A 167 19.12 -10.36 -5.71
C VAL A 167 20.15 -10.34 -4.56
N PRO A 168 19.97 -11.06 -3.44
CA PRO A 168 20.77 -10.87 -2.22
C PRO A 168 22.28 -11.03 -2.41
N ASP A 169 22.69 -11.93 -3.30
CA ASP A 169 24.11 -12.20 -3.56
C ASP A 169 24.76 -11.23 -4.55
N SER A 170 24.00 -10.33 -5.17
CA SER A 170 24.50 -9.40 -6.18
C SER A 170 25.43 -8.33 -5.58
N PRO A 171 26.39 -7.80 -6.36
CA PRO A 171 27.20 -6.66 -5.94
C PRO A 171 26.34 -5.46 -5.55
N PHE A 172 25.24 -5.23 -6.27
CA PHE A 172 24.30 -4.15 -5.99
C PHE A 172 23.67 -4.29 -4.61
N ALA A 173 23.07 -5.45 -4.28
CA ALA A 173 22.40 -5.66 -3.00
C ALA A 173 23.36 -5.46 -1.82
N LYS A 174 24.59 -5.98 -1.93
CA LYS A 174 25.64 -5.81 -0.91
C LYS A 174 26.03 -4.35 -0.69
N HIS A 175 26.08 -3.55 -1.76
CA HIS A 175 26.36 -2.12 -1.67
C HIS A 175 25.15 -1.35 -1.09
N TYR A 176 23.95 -1.65 -1.58
CA TYR A 176 22.71 -0.99 -1.18
C TYR A 176 22.41 -1.18 0.32
N LEU A 177 22.55 -2.41 0.84
CA LEU A 177 22.36 -2.71 2.25
C LEU A 177 23.35 -1.95 3.16
N LYS A 178 24.60 -1.73 2.72
CA LYS A 178 25.59 -0.97 3.49
C LYS A 178 25.21 0.51 3.65
N MET A 179 24.55 1.10 2.65
CA MET A 179 24.12 2.50 2.73
C MET A 179 23.09 2.72 3.84
N TYR A 180 22.23 1.73 4.12
CA TYR A 180 21.24 1.80 5.19
C TYR A 180 21.85 1.62 6.59
N SER A 181 22.88 0.78 6.73
CA SER A 181 23.55 0.57 8.02
C SER A 181 24.50 1.71 8.46
N THR A 182 24.64 2.77 7.65
CA THR A 182 25.57 3.88 7.92
C THR A 182 24.84 5.20 8.27
N LEU A 183 23.51 5.16 8.40
CA LEU A 183 22.66 6.26 8.86
C LEU A 183 22.33 6.10 10.34
#